data_AF-A0A972VAM2-F1
#
_entry.id   AF-A0A972VAM2-F1
#
_cell.length_a   1.000
_cell.length_b   1.000
_cell.length_c   1.000
_cell.angle_alpha   90.00
_cell.angle_beta   90.00
_cell.angle_gamma   90.00
#
_symmetry.space_group_name_H-M   'P 1'
#
loop_
_entity.id
_entity.type
_entity.pdbx_description
1 polymer ?
#
loop_
_entity_poly.entity_id
_entity_poly.type
_entity_poly.pdbx_seq_one_letter_code
_entity_poly.pdbx_strand_id
1 'polypeptide(L)' 'MIGMDWDHCQVVKDSLTGVRPVDNKALESLEVLADRLNHLQKMDSRFAGISFSPMADQMSAQARALAVG' A
#
# COMPACT_ATOMS: atom_id res chain seq x y z
N MET A 1 -0.58 7.54 28.51
CA MET A 1 0.28 7.03 27.41
C MET A 1 -0.59 7.00 26.14
N ILE A 2 -0.83 8.17 25.53
CA ILE A 2 -1.71 8.37 24.35
C ILE A 2 -1.00 9.20 23.26
N GLY A 3 0.08 9.91 23.60
CA GLY A 3 0.81 10.74 22.64
C GLY A 3 1.63 9.96 21.61
N MET A 4 2.14 8.79 21.95
CA MET A 4 3.09 8.05 21.11
C MET A 4 2.41 7.23 20.00
N ASP A 5 1.19 6.73 20.24
CA ASP A 5 0.39 6.00 19.24
C ASP A 5 -0.22 6.93 18.19
N TRP A 6 -0.58 8.17 18.58
CA TRP A 6 -1.13 9.15 17.64
C TRP A 6 -0.10 9.54 16.59
N ASP A 7 1.15 9.74 17.00
CA ASP A 7 2.26 10.04 16.11
C ASP A 7 2.52 8.88 15.15
N HIS A 8 2.43 7.63 15.62
CA HIS A 8 2.61 6.47 14.76
C HIS A 8 1.51 6.33 13.69
N CYS A 9 0.24 6.51 14.08
CA CYS A 9 -0.87 6.47 13.13
C CYS A 9 -0.79 7.60 12.10
N GLN A 10 -0.35 8.80 12.48
CA GLN A 10 -0.12 9.90 11.54
C GLN A 10 1.04 9.60 10.59
N VAL A 11 2.16 9.09 11.09
CA VAL A 11 3.29 8.71 10.22
C VAL A 11 2.88 7.65 9.21
N VAL A 12 2.12 6.63 9.63
CA VAL A 12 1.60 5.60 8.73
C VAL A 12 0.63 6.21 7.71
N LYS A 13 -0.26 7.10 8.14
CA LYS A 13 -1.20 7.80 7.26
C LYS A 13 -0.46 8.67 6.22
N ASP A 14 0.54 9.43 6.64
CA ASP A 14 1.32 10.30 5.76
C ASP A 14 2.10 9.48 4.73
N SER A 15 2.64 8.32 5.13
CA SER A 15 3.27 7.38 4.21
C SER A 15 2.28 6.78 3.21
N LEU A 16 1.10 6.36 3.69
CA LEU A 16 0.05 5.77 2.84
C LEU A 16 -0.59 6.77 1.86
N THR A 17 -0.72 8.03 2.28
CA THR A 17 -1.25 9.12 1.44
C THR A 17 -0.19 9.78 0.58
N GLY A 18 1.06 9.33 0.71
CA GLY A 18 2.17 9.82 -0.09
C GLY A 18 2.70 11.20 0.30
N VAL A 19 2.26 11.75 1.43
CA VAL A 19 2.83 12.96 2.06
C VAL A 19 4.28 12.71 2.50
N ARG A 20 4.60 11.46 2.84
CA ARG A 20 5.94 10.98 3.17
C ARG A 20 6.37 9.87 2.21
N PRO A 21 7.63 9.85 1.75
CA PRO A 21 8.15 8.73 0.97
C PRO A 21 8.17 7.44 1.79
N VAL A 22 7.72 6.36 1.18
CA VAL A 22 7.75 5.03 1.76
C VAL A 22 9.08 4.34 1.42
N ASP A 23 9.59 3.51 2.32
CA ASP A 23 10.81 2.74 2.08
C ASP A 23 10.61 1.61 1.05
N ASN A 24 11.71 1.16 0.43
CA ASN A 24 11.67 0.09 -0.57
C ASN A 24 11.04 -1.20 -0.03
N LYS A 25 11.22 -1.49 1.27
CA LYS A 25 10.68 -2.71 1.88
C LYS A 25 9.15 -2.71 1.90
N ALA A 26 8.53 -1.57 2.18
CA ALA A 26 7.09 -1.44 2.15
C ALA A 26 6.54 -1.44 0.72
N LEU A 27 7.30 -0.93 -0.27
CA LEU A 27 6.97 -1.06 -1.69
C LEU A 27 7.01 -2.52 -2.16
N GLU A 28 8.08 -3.26 -1.86
CA GLU A 28 8.20 -4.71 -2.14
C GLU A 28 7.05 -5.50 -1.49
N SER A 29 6.68 -5.13 -0.27
CA SER A 29 5.56 -5.77 0.44
C SER A 29 4.22 -5.53 -0.26
N LEU A 30 4.03 -4.34 -0.84
CA LEU A 30 2.82 -3.98 -1.59
C LEU A 30 2.75 -4.73 -2.93
N GLU A 31 3.87 -4.91 -3.62
CA GLU A 31 3.96 -5.74 -4.83
C GLU A 31 3.58 -7.19 -4.55
N VAL A 32 4.14 -7.79 -3.50
CA VAL A 32 3.79 -9.15 -3.08
C VAL A 32 2.30 -9.26 -2.73
N LEU A 33 1.72 -8.23 -2.11
CA LEU A 33 0.30 -8.20 -1.79
C LEU A 33 -0.56 -8.12 -3.07
N ALA A 34 -0.14 -7.33 -4.06
CA ALA A 34 -0.82 -7.21 -5.34
C ALA A 34 -0.83 -8.54 -6.12
N ASP A 35 0.29 -9.25 -6.13
CA ASP A 35 0.40 -10.57 -6.75
C ASP A 35 -0.52 -11.59 -6.08
N ARG A 36 -0.56 -11.58 -4.74
CA ARG A 36 -1.46 -12.46 -3.97
C ARG A 36 -2.92 -12.15 -4.22
N LEU A 37 -3.29 -10.88 -4.30
CA LEU A 37 -4.65 -10.46 -4.64
C LEU A 37 -5.03 -10.91 -6.05
N ASN A 38 -4.11 -10.76 -7.01
CA ASN A 38 -4.33 -11.22 -8.38
C ASN A 38 -4.55 -12.74 -8.44
N HIS A 39 -3.75 -13.51 -7.68
CA HIS A 39 -3.93 -14.95 -7.57
C HIS A 39 -5.30 -15.29 -6.96
N LEU A 40 -5.68 -14.61 -5.88
CA LEU A 40 -6.98 -14.80 -5.23
C LEU A 40 -8.16 -14.52 -6.18
N GLN A 41 -8.09 -13.42 -6.94
CA GLN A 41 -9.11 -13.06 -7.95
C GLN A 41 -9.23 -14.11 -9.06
N LYS A 42 -8.13 -14.81 -9.40
CA LYS A 42 -8.12 -15.90 -10.38
C LYS A 42 -8.64 -17.23 -9.84
N MET A 43 -8.61 -17.43 -8.52
CA MET A 43 -9.07 -18.68 -7.90
C MET A 43 -10.60 -18.80 -7.94
N ASP A 44 -11.33 -17.71 -7.71
CA ASP A 44 -12.79 -17.74 -7.61
C ASP A 44 -13.38 -16.36 -7.95
N SER A 45 -14.47 -16.35 -8.74
CA SER A 45 -15.12 -15.13 -9.19
C SER A 45 -15.71 -14.29 -8.04
N ARG A 46 -15.96 -14.89 -6.87
CA ARG A 46 -16.38 -14.17 -5.65
C ARG A 46 -15.36 -13.12 -5.20
N PHE A 47 -14.08 -13.29 -5.56
CA PHE A 47 -13.02 -12.37 -5.19
C PHE A 47 -12.77 -11.26 -6.24
N ALA A 48 -13.43 -11.31 -7.40
CA ALA A 48 -13.21 -10.36 -8.50
C ALA A 48 -13.48 -8.89 -8.11
N GLY A 49 -14.35 -8.65 -7.12
CA GLY A 49 -14.66 -7.31 -6.60
C GLY A 49 -13.72 -6.82 -5.50
N ILE A 50 -12.75 -7.62 -5.05
CA ILE A 50 -11.79 -7.19 -4.02
C ILE A 50 -10.72 -6.34 -4.68
N SER A 51 -10.51 -5.14 -4.18
CA SER A 51 -9.47 -4.22 -4.63
C SER A 51 -8.80 -3.55 -3.43
N PHE A 52 -7.64 -2.94 -3.69
CA PHE A 52 -6.99 -2.13 -2.67
C PHE A 52 -7.79 -0.88 -2.33
N SER A 53 -7.50 -0.32 -1.16
CA SER A 53 -8.00 0.99 -0.80
C SER A 53 -7.32 2.06 -1.65
N PRO A 54 -7.96 3.24 -1.83
CA PRO A 54 -7.34 4.35 -2.57
C PRO A 54 -5.95 4.75 -2.05
N MET A 55 -5.70 4.57 -0.75
CA MET A 55 -4.41 4.86 -0.14
C MET A 55 -3.32 3.86 -0.58
N ALA A 56 -3.64 2.58 -0.69
CA ALA A 56 -2.70 1.59 -1.20
C ALA A 56 -2.43 1.75 -2.72
N ASP A 57 -3.42 2.23 -3.48
CA ASP A 57 -3.21 2.62 -4.88
C ASP A 57 -2.27 3.82 -5.01
N GLN A 58 -2.42 4.84 -4.16
CA GLN A 58 -1.52 6.00 -4.09
C GLN A 58 -0.08 5.57 -3.77
N MET A 59 0.09 4.70 -2.79
CA MET A 59 1.39 4.14 -2.43
C MET A 59 2.04 3.36 -3.59
N SER A 60 1.24 2.61 -4.36
CA SER A 60 1.71 1.92 -5.58
C SER A 60 2.13 2.90 -6.68
N ALA A 61 1.40 4.01 -6.84
CA ALA A 61 1.75 5.05 -7.80
C ALA A 61 3.07 5.74 -7.45
N GLN A 62 3.39 5.91 -6.17
CA GLN A 62 4.69 6.41 -5.73
C GLN A 62 5.82 5.46 -6.08
N ALA A 63 5.62 4.14 -5.90
CA ALA A 63 6.60 3.13 -6.28
C ALA A 63 7.00 3.26 -7.75
N ARG A 64 5.99 3.41 -8.62
CA ARG A 64 6.18 3.58 -10.07
C ARG A 64 6.88 4.90 -10.41
N ALA A 65 6.63 5.97 -9.67
CA ALA A 65 7.30 7.24 -9.87
C ALA A 65 8.79 7.19 -9.47
N LEU A 66 9.12 6.46 -8.40
CA LEU A 66 10.50 6.27 -7.93
C LEU A 66 11.30 5.31 -8.82
N ALA A 67 10.66 4.33 -9.45
CA ALA A 67 11.32 3.40 -10.38
C ALA A 67 11.68 3.99 -11.76
N VAL A 68 11.21 5.21 -12.07
CA VAL A 68 11.45 5.93 -13.34
C VAL A 68 12.56 6.99 -13.22
N GLY A 69 13.21 7.10 -12.05
CA GLY A 69 14.39 7.95 -11.82
C GLY A 69 15.68 7.15 -11.75
#